data_AF-D0NIJ8-F1
#
_entry.id   AF-D0NIJ8-F1
#
_cell.length_a   1.000
_cell.length_b   1.000
_cell.length_c   1.000
_cell.angle_alpha   90.00
_cell.angle_beta   90.00
_cell.angle_gamma   90.00
#
_symmetry.space_group_name_H-M   'P 1'
#
loop_
_entity.id
_entity.type
_entity.pdbx_description
1 polymer ?
#
loop_
_entity_poly.entity_id
_entity_poly.type
_entity_poly.pdbx_seq_one_letter_code
_entity_poly.pdbx_strand_id
1 'polypeptide(L)'
;MRSKHSVQALENRLRALKRTYGRDLSRFPPSESAIRDIFSNVSAADVRQQAGKTKENAGEMLPAAISSVIQMIGAVHRDHFAIQTIARQCLEIEKRPEVFLRGVHCLREHAPRMLLLHKVFLSQGDVLDTPLSSRLPFQRAPIVSLNDFLFDELAKLAVQEQLRFCSKWRLAKITYGRGSWKSPPIPMYMYTTVQRLEIIVR
;
A
#
# COMPACT_ATOMS: atom_id res chain seq x y z
N MET A 1 7.80 -18.05 16.93
CA MET A 1 9.09 -17.32 17.15
C MET A 1 8.90 -15.82 16.95
N ARG A 2 9.13 -14.99 17.97
CA ARG A 2 9.17 -13.51 17.85
C ARG A 2 10.43 -13.13 17.08
N SER A 3 10.33 -12.59 15.87
CA SER A 3 11.52 -12.06 15.19
C SER A 3 11.98 -10.77 15.89
N LYS A 4 13.02 -10.92 16.71
CA LYS A 4 13.81 -9.82 17.28
C LYS A 4 14.48 -9.09 16.11
N HIS A 5 13.91 -8.00 15.60
CA HIS A 5 14.78 -7.02 14.95
C HIS A 5 15.63 -6.42 16.07
N SER A 6 16.94 -6.58 15.96
CA SER A 6 17.87 -6.05 16.95
C SER A 6 17.76 -4.52 16.97
N VAL A 7 17.90 -3.93 18.15
CA VAL A 7 18.02 -2.47 18.33
C VAL A 7 19.06 -1.89 17.36
N GLN A 8 20.10 -2.67 17.06
CA GLN A 8 21.13 -2.34 16.08
C GLN A 8 20.59 -2.09 14.66
N ALA A 9 19.62 -2.88 14.19
CA ALA A 9 19.03 -2.71 12.87
C ALA A 9 18.22 -1.40 12.77
N LEU A 10 17.53 -1.03 13.84
CA LEU A 10 16.80 0.23 13.94
C LEU A 10 17.76 1.42 13.97
N GLU A 11 18.82 1.35 14.76
CA GLU A 11 19.86 2.38 14.81
C GLU A 11 20.55 2.58 13.48
N ASN A 12 20.88 1.50 12.77
CA ASN A 12 21.52 1.57 11.47
C ASN A 12 20.61 2.25 10.44
N ARG A 13 19.30 1.93 10.45
CA ARG A 13 18.29 2.61 9.63
C ARG A 13 18.20 4.09 9.99
N LEU A 14 18.15 4.42 11.28
CA LEU A 14 18.06 5.81 11.75
C LEU A 14 19.31 6.63 11.35
N ARG A 15 20.50 6.05 11.47
CA ARG A 15 21.75 6.69 11.02
C ARG A 15 21.76 6.92 9.51
N ALA A 16 21.30 5.96 8.73
CA ALA A 16 21.25 6.08 7.29
C ALA A 16 20.24 7.15 6.84
N LEU A 17 19.04 7.19 7.44
CA LEU A 17 18.05 8.24 7.23
C LEU A 17 18.56 9.63 7.60
N LYS A 18 19.23 9.76 8.75
CA LYS A 18 19.86 11.02 9.19
C LYS A 18 20.97 11.48 8.24
N ARG A 19 21.71 10.56 7.62
CA ARG A 19 22.73 10.90 6.59
C ARG A 19 22.07 11.39 5.31
N THR A 20 21.01 10.74 4.85
CA THR A 20 20.37 11.06 3.57
C THR A 20 19.53 12.33 3.63
N TYR A 21 18.78 12.55 4.71
CA TYR A 21 17.79 13.64 4.80
C TYR A 21 18.07 14.65 5.92
N GLY A 22 19.07 14.41 6.77
CA GLY A 22 19.37 15.24 7.94
C GLY A 22 18.42 14.98 9.12
N ARG A 23 18.32 15.95 10.04
CA ARG A 23 17.38 15.89 11.19
C ARG A 23 16.02 16.54 10.90
N ASP A 24 15.88 17.14 9.73
CA ASP A 24 14.73 17.92 9.35
C ASP A 24 13.77 17.06 8.52
N LEU A 25 12.61 16.76 9.11
CA LEU A 25 11.57 15.95 8.47
C LEU A 25 10.97 16.61 7.23
N SER A 26 11.08 17.95 7.10
CA SER A 26 10.61 18.67 5.91
C SER A 26 11.49 18.44 4.68
N ARG A 27 12.72 17.91 4.88
CA ARG A 27 13.65 17.55 3.80
C ARG A 27 13.39 16.16 3.23
N PHE A 28 12.45 15.40 3.81
CA PHE A 28 11.96 14.20 3.13
C PHE A 28 11.12 14.64 1.93
N PRO A 29 11.28 13.99 0.75
CA PRO A 29 10.42 14.28 -0.38
C PRO A 29 8.96 14.06 0.04
N PRO A 30 8.05 15.00 -0.29
CA PRO A 30 6.63 14.78 -0.13
C PRO A 30 6.27 13.42 -0.74
N SER A 31 5.43 12.63 -0.07
CA SER A 31 5.08 11.28 -0.53
C SER A 31 4.68 11.23 -2.00
N GLU A 32 3.95 12.25 -2.45
CA GLU A 32 3.58 12.39 -3.86
C GLU A 32 4.81 12.50 -4.77
N SER A 33 5.80 13.32 -4.42
CA SER A 33 7.03 13.49 -5.19
C SER A 33 7.86 12.21 -5.21
N ALA A 34 7.97 11.50 -4.08
CA ALA A 34 8.67 10.22 -4.02
C ALA A 34 7.99 9.14 -4.88
N ILE A 35 6.66 9.05 -4.80
CA ILE A 35 5.88 8.11 -5.62
C ILE A 35 5.99 8.47 -7.10
N ARG A 36 5.89 9.76 -7.44
CA ARG A 36 6.07 10.25 -8.81
C ARG A 36 7.46 9.93 -9.35
N ASP A 37 8.50 10.02 -8.53
CA ASP A 37 9.87 9.68 -8.92
C ASP A 37 10.01 8.18 -9.18
N ILE A 38 9.60 7.33 -8.22
CA ILE A 38 9.66 5.85 -8.32
C ILE A 38 8.95 5.33 -9.57
N PHE A 39 7.78 5.89 -9.87
CA PHE A 39 6.93 5.46 -10.98
C PHE A 39 6.97 6.43 -12.16
N SER A 40 7.98 7.30 -12.24
CA SER A 40 8.11 8.33 -13.30
C SER A 40 8.11 7.74 -14.71
N ASN A 41 8.70 6.55 -14.86
CA ASN A 41 8.78 5.82 -16.11
C ASN A 41 7.57 4.91 -16.37
N VAL A 42 6.57 4.85 -15.47
CA VAL A 42 5.36 4.03 -15.68
C VAL A 42 4.33 4.84 -16.45
N SER A 43 3.93 4.32 -17.60
CA SER A 43 2.90 4.90 -18.45
C SER A 43 1.54 4.24 -18.20
N ALA A 44 0.49 4.86 -18.72
CA ALA A 44 -0.83 4.24 -18.73
C ALA A 44 -0.80 2.88 -19.47
N ALA A 45 0.02 2.70 -20.50
CA ALA A 45 0.08 1.44 -21.24
C ALA A 45 0.60 0.27 -20.41
N ASP A 46 1.44 0.53 -19.41
CA ASP A 46 2.01 -0.49 -18.52
C ASP A 46 0.99 -1.02 -17.50
N VAL A 47 -0.03 -0.22 -17.16
CA VAL A 47 -1.02 -0.53 -16.12
C VAL A 47 -2.41 -0.79 -16.68
N ARG A 48 -2.73 -0.23 -17.86
CA ARG A 48 -4.07 -0.25 -18.43
C ARG A 48 -4.53 -1.67 -18.70
N GLN A 49 -5.77 -1.92 -18.32
CA GLN A 49 -6.43 -3.18 -18.57
C GLN A 49 -6.87 -3.31 -20.03
N GLN A 50 -6.93 -4.56 -20.51
CA GLN A 50 -7.63 -4.88 -21.75
C GLN A 50 -9.15 -4.77 -21.53
N ALA A 51 -9.87 -4.23 -22.51
CA ALA A 51 -11.32 -4.10 -22.43
C ALA A 51 -11.99 -5.46 -22.18
N GLY A 52 -12.94 -5.50 -21.24
CA GLY A 52 -13.67 -6.73 -20.88
C GLY A 52 -13.01 -7.62 -19.84
N LYS A 53 -11.78 -7.33 -19.38
CA LYS A 53 -11.05 -8.11 -18.35
C LYS A 53 -11.20 -7.50 -16.96
N THR A 54 -12.41 -7.55 -16.40
CA THR A 54 -12.73 -6.96 -15.09
C THR A 54 -11.99 -7.60 -13.91
N LYS A 55 -11.52 -8.85 -14.05
CA LYS A 55 -10.88 -9.64 -12.98
C LYS A 55 -9.37 -9.44 -12.81
N GLU A 56 -8.77 -8.59 -13.64
CA GLU A 56 -7.33 -8.38 -13.72
C GLU A 56 -7.02 -6.88 -13.54
N ASN A 57 -7.65 -6.21 -12.57
CA ASN A 57 -7.36 -4.79 -12.35
C ASN A 57 -6.23 -4.62 -11.35
N ALA A 58 -5.15 -3.99 -11.80
CA ALA A 58 -4.24 -3.32 -10.89
C ALA A 58 -4.99 -2.05 -10.47
N GLY A 59 -5.68 -2.09 -9.33
CA GLY A 59 -6.50 -0.97 -8.87
C GLY A 59 -5.70 0.34 -8.90
N GLU A 60 -5.93 1.16 -9.92
CA GLU A 60 -5.13 2.36 -10.17
C GLU A 60 -5.35 3.35 -9.01
N MET A 61 -4.27 3.90 -8.47
CA MET A 61 -4.33 5.04 -7.56
C MET A 61 -3.26 6.04 -7.98
N LEU A 62 -3.68 7.26 -8.30
CA LEU A 62 -2.74 8.30 -8.65
C LEU A 62 -1.93 8.74 -7.41
N PRO A 63 -0.71 9.27 -7.58
CA PRO A 63 0.13 9.69 -6.46
C PRO A 63 -0.59 10.61 -5.45
N ALA A 64 -1.42 11.54 -5.93
CA ALA A 64 -2.21 12.42 -5.07
C ALA A 64 -3.24 11.66 -4.20
N ALA A 65 -3.89 10.62 -4.76
CA ALA A 65 -4.79 9.75 -4.01
C ALA A 65 -4.06 8.99 -2.90
N ILE A 66 -2.85 8.50 -3.19
CA ILE A 66 -2.01 7.82 -2.20
C ILE A 66 -1.62 8.80 -1.08
N SER A 67 -1.23 10.04 -1.41
CA SER A 67 -0.98 11.10 -0.41
C SER A 67 -2.17 11.32 0.51
N SER A 68 -3.40 11.41 -0.04
CA SER A 68 -4.62 11.57 0.74
C SER A 68 -4.89 10.39 1.68
N VAL A 69 -4.72 9.16 1.21
CA VAL A 69 -4.85 7.95 2.06
C VAL A 69 -3.84 7.98 3.20
N ILE A 70 -2.61 8.37 2.90
CA ILE A 70 -1.57 8.41 3.91
C ILE A 70 -1.85 9.50 4.97
N GLN A 71 -2.28 10.69 4.55
CA GLN A 71 -2.71 11.74 5.48
C GLN A 71 -3.92 11.27 6.32
N MET A 72 -4.84 10.53 5.72
CA MET A 72 -5.96 9.91 6.42
C MET A 72 -5.48 8.95 7.51
N ILE A 73 -4.46 8.11 7.23
CA ILE A 73 -3.85 7.21 8.22
C ILE A 73 -3.18 8.00 9.34
N GLY A 74 -2.36 9.00 9.00
CA GLY A 74 -1.64 9.84 9.97
C GLY A 74 -2.55 10.60 10.92
N ALA A 75 -3.74 10.98 10.45
CA ALA A 75 -4.74 11.64 11.29
C ALA A 75 -5.36 10.70 12.35
N VAL A 76 -5.37 9.39 12.10
CA VAL A 76 -5.97 8.37 12.99
C VAL A 76 -4.90 7.67 13.84
N HIS A 77 -3.71 7.50 13.29
CA HIS A 77 -2.55 6.92 13.96
C HIS A 77 -1.42 7.95 13.90
N ARG A 78 -0.95 8.44 15.06
CA ARG A 78 0.04 9.54 15.15
C ARG A 78 1.43 9.24 14.52
N ASP A 79 1.58 8.16 13.76
CA ASP A 79 2.83 7.69 13.16
C ASP A 79 2.67 7.45 11.64
N HIS A 80 3.51 8.09 10.83
CA HIS A 80 3.20 8.63 9.49
C HIS A 80 3.90 7.93 8.28
N PHE A 81 3.20 7.65 7.13
CA PHE A 81 3.64 7.38 5.71
C PHE A 81 4.11 6.02 5.10
N ALA A 82 3.57 5.39 4.05
CA ALA A 82 4.13 4.10 3.55
C ALA A 82 5.66 4.11 3.23
N ILE A 83 6.18 5.23 2.68
CA ILE A 83 7.62 5.50 2.48
C ILE A 83 8.25 6.28 3.66
N GLN A 84 7.51 6.71 4.70
CA GLN A 84 8.06 7.39 5.90
C GLN A 84 7.53 6.82 7.25
N THR A 85 6.86 5.66 7.22
CA THR A 85 6.07 5.01 8.29
C THR A 85 7.03 4.18 9.06
N ILE A 86 6.74 4.10 10.35
CA ILE A 86 7.28 3.09 11.24
C ILE A 86 6.88 1.65 10.84
N ALA A 87 6.11 1.47 9.76
CA ALA A 87 5.78 0.16 9.21
C ALA A 87 7.07 -0.61 9.00
N ARG A 88 7.17 -1.72 9.72
CA ARG A 88 8.33 -2.61 9.71
C ARG A 88 8.51 -3.25 8.34
N GLN A 89 7.38 -3.58 7.70
CA GLN A 89 7.28 -4.20 6.38
C GLN A 89 5.97 -3.74 5.71
N CYS A 90 5.99 -3.61 4.38
CA CYS A 90 4.85 -3.35 3.51
C CYS A 90 4.79 -4.49 2.49
N LEU A 91 3.61 -5.07 2.30
CA LEU A 91 3.42 -6.25 1.48
C LEU A 91 2.32 -5.99 0.47
N GLU A 92 2.57 -6.36 -0.77
CA GLU A 92 1.63 -6.22 -1.87
C GLU A 92 1.53 -7.55 -2.61
N ILE A 93 0.31 -7.93 -2.97
CA ILE A 93 0.02 -9.10 -3.79
C ILE A 93 -0.54 -8.57 -5.11
N GLU A 94 0.18 -8.82 -6.19
CA GLU A 94 -0.23 -8.41 -7.55
C GLU A 94 -0.45 -9.66 -8.40
N LYS A 95 -1.63 -9.76 -9.01
CA LYS A 95 -2.02 -10.92 -9.82
C LYS A 95 -1.34 -10.89 -11.18
N ARG A 96 -1.21 -9.70 -11.78
CA ARG A 96 -0.72 -9.51 -13.14
C ARG A 96 0.80 -9.60 -13.20
N PRO A 97 1.37 -10.59 -13.90
CA PRO A 97 2.82 -10.75 -13.98
C PRO A 97 3.52 -9.49 -14.51
N GLU A 98 2.97 -8.84 -15.53
CA GLU A 98 3.56 -7.67 -16.16
C GLU A 98 3.59 -6.45 -15.23
N VAL A 99 2.51 -6.22 -14.47
CA VAL A 99 2.43 -5.13 -13.48
C VAL A 99 3.37 -5.41 -12.32
N PHE A 100 3.37 -6.65 -11.83
CA PHE A 100 4.28 -7.11 -10.78
C PHE A 100 5.75 -6.88 -11.19
N LEU A 101 6.14 -7.33 -12.37
CA LEU A 101 7.51 -7.17 -12.88
C LEU A 101 7.89 -5.69 -13.03
N ARG A 102 6.95 -4.86 -13.51
CA ARG A 102 7.17 -3.41 -13.62
C ARG A 102 7.36 -2.77 -12.26
N GLY A 103 6.53 -3.12 -11.28
CA GLY A 103 6.67 -2.66 -9.89
C GLY A 103 8.01 -3.07 -9.28
N VAL A 104 8.44 -4.32 -9.47
CA VAL A 104 9.75 -4.81 -9.01
C VAL A 104 10.89 -4.01 -9.65
N HIS A 105 10.81 -3.73 -10.95
CA HIS A 105 11.81 -2.91 -11.65
C HIS A 105 11.89 -1.50 -11.05
N CYS A 106 10.76 -0.80 -10.93
CA CYS A 106 10.69 0.55 -10.35
C CYS A 106 11.28 0.58 -8.94
N LEU A 107 10.95 -0.39 -8.08
CA LEU A 107 11.50 -0.46 -6.72
C LEU A 107 13.01 -0.69 -6.72
N ARG A 108 13.52 -1.59 -7.57
CA ARG A 108 14.96 -1.92 -7.63
C ARG A 108 15.79 -0.75 -8.12
N GLU A 109 15.32 -0.03 -9.13
CA GLU A 109 16.00 1.14 -9.70
C GLU A 109 16.20 2.25 -8.64
N HIS A 110 15.22 2.42 -7.75
CA HIS A 110 15.24 3.47 -6.73
C HIS A 110 15.79 3.02 -5.37
N ALA A 111 15.87 1.72 -5.10
CA ALA A 111 16.34 1.16 -3.83
C ALA A 111 17.71 1.70 -3.34
N PRO A 112 18.71 1.95 -4.20
CA PRO A 112 20.00 2.50 -3.75
C PRO A 112 19.89 3.91 -3.15
N ARG A 113 18.94 4.72 -3.64
CA ARG A 113 18.77 6.13 -3.23
C ARG A 113 17.67 6.30 -2.19
N MET A 114 16.66 5.44 -2.22
CA MET A 114 15.52 5.45 -1.32
C MET A 114 15.57 4.26 -0.37
N LEU A 115 16.38 4.41 0.69
CA LEU A 115 16.64 3.33 1.63
C LEU A 115 15.36 2.70 2.18
N LEU A 116 14.28 3.44 2.38
CA LEU A 116 13.03 2.90 2.94
C LEU A 116 12.32 1.89 2.04
N LEU A 117 12.72 1.74 0.77
CA LEU A 117 12.17 0.71 -0.12
C LEU A 117 12.55 -0.72 0.29
N HIS A 118 13.59 -0.94 1.12
CA HIS A 118 13.98 -2.29 1.60
C HIS A 118 12.90 -2.99 2.42
N LYS A 119 11.88 -2.25 2.89
CA LYS A 119 10.77 -2.79 3.67
C LYS A 119 9.55 -3.17 2.82
N VAL A 120 9.58 -2.87 1.52
CA VAL A 120 8.50 -3.15 0.58
C VAL A 120 8.77 -4.49 -0.10
N PHE A 121 7.81 -5.42 -0.01
CA PHE A 121 7.89 -6.72 -0.68
C PHE A 121 6.67 -6.90 -1.57
N LEU A 122 6.95 -7.13 -2.84
CA LEU A 122 5.94 -7.51 -3.82
C LEU A 122 5.90 -9.03 -3.93
N SER A 123 4.70 -9.61 -3.99
CA SER A 123 4.48 -11.01 -4.31
C SER A 123 3.55 -11.12 -5.50
N GLN A 124 3.89 -11.97 -6.46
CA GLN A 124 2.98 -12.29 -7.55
C GLN A 124 1.98 -13.35 -7.06
N GLY A 125 0.69 -13.13 -7.24
CA GLY A 125 -0.33 -14.11 -6.88
C GLY A 125 -1.76 -13.55 -6.92
N ASP A 126 -2.74 -14.45 -6.87
CA ASP A 126 -4.14 -14.06 -6.69
C ASP A 126 -4.43 -13.89 -5.19
N VAL A 127 -5.10 -12.79 -4.83
CA VAL A 127 -5.56 -12.55 -3.47
C VAL A 127 -6.60 -13.60 -3.05
N LEU A 128 -7.37 -14.12 -4.00
CA LEU A 128 -8.39 -15.15 -3.75
C LEU A 128 -7.77 -16.50 -3.36
N ASP A 129 -6.57 -16.79 -3.85
CA ASP A 129 -5.82 -18.00 -3.52
C ASP A 129 -4.91 -17.80 -2.29
N THR A 130 -4.88 -16.58 -1.73
CA THR A 130 -4.04 -16.26 -0.58
C THR A 130 -4.88 -16.26 0.71
N PRO A 131 -4.63 -17.17 1.66
CA PRO A 131 -5.39 -17.21 2.90
C PRO A 131 -4.97 -16.09 3.86
N LEU A 132 -5.42 -14.85 3.61
CA LEU A 132 -5.02 -13.65 4.34
C LEU A 132 -5.30 -13.75 5.85
N SER A 133 -6.37 -14.45 6.24
CA SER A 133 -6.81 -14.60 7.63
C SER A 133 -5.94 -15.55 8.46
N SER A 134 -5.24 -16.50 7.83
CA SER A 134 -4.49 -17.55 8.53
C SER A 134 -3.02 -17.63 8.12
N ARG A 135 -2.61 -16.94 7.05
CA ARG A 135 -1.23 -16.90 6.59
C ARG A 135 -0.49 -15.73 7.22
N LEU A 136 0.59 -16.04 7.92
CA LEU A 136 1.58 -15.02 8.25
C LEU A 136 2.30 -14.55 6.98
N PRO A 137 2.62 -13.25 6.88
CA PRO A 137 2.40 -12.19 7.87
C PRO A 137 1.03 -11.48 7.78
N PHE A 138 0.19 -11.78 6.77
CA PHE A 138 -1.08 -11.11 6.49
C PHE A 138 -2.05 -11.13 7.67
N GLN A 139 -2.16 -12.26 8.38
CA GLN A 139 -3.01 -12.42 9.56
C GLN A 139 -2.76 -11.35 10.63
N ARG A 140 -1.54 -10.83 10.72
CA ARG A 140 -1.13 -9.86 11.75
C ARG A 140 -0.92 -8.45 11.21
N ALA A 141 -1.37 -8.18 9.98
CA ALA A 141 -1.27 -6.86 9.39
C ALA A 141 -2.14 -5.86 10.18
N PRO A 142 -1.56 -4.81 10.78
CA PRO A 142 -2.32 -3.81 11.53
C PRO A 142 -3.03 -2.80 10.60
N ILE A 143 -2.61 -2.72 9.34
CA ILE A 143 -3.21 -1.90 8.29
C ILE A 143 -3.36 -2.78 7.06
N VAL A 144 -4.57 -2.84 6.51
CA VAL A 144 -4.86 -3.48 5.22
C VAL A 144 -5.38 -2.43 4.27
N SER A 145 -4.82 -2.37 3.07
CA SER A 145 -5.31 -1.53 1.97
C SER A 145 -5.84 -2.44 0.88
N LEU A 146 -7.08 -2.21 0.44
CA LEU A 146 -7.75 -2.95 -0.61
C LEU A 146 -8.35 -1.96 -1.62
N ASN A 147 -8.07 -2.16 -2.89
CA ASN A 147 -8.77 -1.48 -3.97
C ASN A 147 -9.71 -2.49 -4.63
N ASP A 148 -10.98 -2.49 -4.22
CA ASP A 148 -12.01 -3.41 -4.71
C ASP A 148 -12.96 -2.77 -5.74
N PHE A 149 -12.63 -1.57 -6.22
CA PHE A 149 -13.45 -0.78 -7.16
C PHE A 149 -13.95 -1.60 -8.37
N LEU A 150 -13.07 -2.41 -8.96
CA LEU A 150 -13.40 -3.25 -10.11
C LEU A 150 -13.55 -4.74 -9.78
N PHE A 151 -13.58 -5.12 -8.50
CA PHE A 151 -13.82 -6.51 -8.15
C PHE A 151 -15.24 -6.92 -8.54
N ASP A 152 -15.38 -8.14 -9.05
CA ASP A 152 -16.70 -8.75 -9.17
C ASP A 152 -17.25 -9.10 -7.76
N GLU A 153 -18.56 -9.34 -7.67
CA GLU A 153 -19.20 -9.58 -6.37
C GLU A 153 -18.65 -10.83 -5.66
N LEU A 154 -18.24 -11.86 -6.40
CA LEU A 154 -17.64 -13.06 -5.81
C LEU A 154 -16.28 -12.74 -5.18
N ALA A 155 -15.44 -11.97 -5.87
CA ALA A 155 -14.15 -11.53 -5.37
C ALA A 155 -14.30 -10.61 -4.15
N LYS A 156 -15.27 -9.68 -4.18
CA LYS A 156 -15.59 -8.85 -3.01
C LYS A 156 -16.01 -9.69 -1.82
N LEU A 157 -16.90 -10.66 -2.01
CA LEU A 157 -17.36 -11.55 -0.94
C LEU A 157 -16.22 -12.40 -0.37
N ALA A 158 -15.42 -13.03 -1.23
CA ALA A 158 -14.30 -13.87 -0.80
C ALA A 158 -13.25 -13.07 -0.01
N VAL A 159 -12.86 -11.88 -0.49
CA VAL A 159 -11.92 -11.03 0.25
C VAL A 159 -12.55 -10.49 1.52
N GLN A 160 -13.84 -10.11 1.49
CA GLN A 160 -14.55 -9.73 2.72
C GLN A 160 -14.56 -10.87 3.73
N GLU A 161 -14.77 -12.13 3.36
CA GLU A 161 -14.70 -13.25 4.31
C GLU A 161 -13.32 -13.39 4.94
N GLN A 162 -12.26 -13.25 4.15
CA GLN A 162 -10.88 -13.25 4.66
C GLN A 162 -10.59 -12.06 5.59
N LEU A 163 -11.29 -10.93 5.40
CA LEU A 163 -11.15 -9.73 6.23
C LEU A 163 -12.13 -9.68 7.42
N ARG A 164 -13.30 -10.32 7.34
CA ARG A 164 -14.40 -10.33 8.33
C ARG A 164 -14.06 -11.07 9.61
N PHE A 165 -12.96 -11.84 9.63
CA PHE A 165 -12.38 -12.31 10.89
C PHE A 165 -11.99 -11.13 11.83
N CYS A 166 -11.96 -9.89 11.32
CA CYS A 166 -11.63 -8.68 12.07
C CYS A 166 -12.86 -7.88 12.51
N SER A 167 -13.79 -8.47 13.26
CA SER A 167 -14.81 -7.78 14.07
C SER A 167 -15.73 -6.78 13.33
N LYS A 168 -16.67 -6.13 14.06
CA LYS A 168 -17.56 -5.12 13.49
C LYS A 168 -16.75 -3.92 12.99
N TRP A 169 -16.77 -3.68 11.68
CA TRP A 169 -16.13 -2.52 11.07
C TRP A 169 -16.87 -1.25 11.46
N ARG A 170 -16.14 -0.25 11.95
CA ARG A 170 -16.67 1.10 12.16
C ARG A 170 -15.98 2.05 11.21
N LEU A 171 -16.75 2.70 10.35
CA LEU A 171 -16.24 3.76 9.49
C LEU A 171 -15.61 4.85 10.37
N ALA A 172 -14.35 5.14 10.13
CA ALA A 172 -13.56 6.11 10.89
C ALA A 172 -13.37 7.40 10.10
N LYS A 173 -13.11 7.32 8.78
CA LYS A 173 -12.88 8.48 7.93
C LYS A 173 -13.17 8.17 6.47
N ILE A 174 -13.52 9.20 5.71
CA ILE A 174 -13.63 9.16 4.25
C ILE A 174 -12.67 10.21 3.70
N THR A 175 -11.96 9.88 2.63
CA THR A 175 -11.25 10.84 1.78
C THR A 175 -11.61 10.62 0.33
N TYR A 176 -11.20 11.52 -0.54
CA TYR A 176 -11.44 11.43 -1.98
C TYR A 176 -10.12 11.56 -2.72
N GLY A 177 -9.97 10.79 -3.78
CA GLY A 177 -8.83 10.94 -4.67
C GLY A 177 -9.05 10.20 -5.98
N ARG A 178 -8.19 10.50 -6.95
CA ARG A 178 -8.30 9.90 -8.28
C ARG A 178 -7.73 8.49 -8.28
N GLY A 179 -8.62 7.51 -8.47
CA GLY A 179 -8.29 6.12 -8.79
C GLY A 179 -8.14 5.84 -10.29
N SER A 180 -8.15 6.86 -11.14
CA SER A 180 -7.86 6.73 -12.57
C SER A 180 -7.56 8.10 -13.18
N TRP A 181 -6.87 8.10 -14.32
CA TRP A 181 -6.62 9.28 -15.15
C TRP A 181 -7.90 9.84 -15.79
N LYS A 182 -8.92 8.99 -15.99
CA LYS A 182 -10.14 9.34 -16.75
C LYS A 182 -11.36 9.61 -15.87
N SER A 183 -11.34 9.12 -14.65
CA SER A 183 -12.49 9.19 -13.74
C SER A 183 -12.38 10.39 -12.80
N PRO A 184 -13.53 10.92 -12.32
CA PRO A 184 -13.53 11.86 -11.20
C PRO A 184 -12.96 11.19 -9.94
N PRO A 185 -12.56 11.98 -8.92
CA PRO A 185 -12.17 11.44 -7.62
C PRO A 185 -13.24 10.50 -7.06
N ILE A 186 -12.81 9.34 -6.57
CA ILE A 186 -13.67 8.33 -5.93
C ILE A 186 -13.47 8.34 -4.41
N PRO A 187 -14.48 7.94 -3.63
CA PRO A 187 -14.36 7.87 -2.18
C PRO A 187 -13.45 6.71 -1.74
N MET A 188 -12.64 6.98 -0.72
CA MET A 188 -11.77 6.02 -0.07
C MET A 188 -12.15 5.97 1.40
N TYR A 189 -12.50 4.78 1.87
CA TYR A 189 -13.09 4.56 3.17
C TYR A 189 -12.05 3.96 4.10
N MET A 190 -11.90 4.56 5.27
CA MET A 190 -11.13 3.98 6.36
C MET A 190 -12.07 3.42 7.41
N TYR A 191 -11.92 2.15 7.69
CA TYR A 191 -12.59 1.43 8.75
C TYR A 191 -11.62 1.13 9.89
N THR A 192 -12.14 1.20 11.10
CA THR A 192 -11.45 0.76 12.32
C THR A 192 -12.12 -0.50 12.83
N THR A 193 -11.30 -1.40 13.35
CA THR A 193 -11.73 -2.61 14.06
C THR A 193 -11.05 -2.60 15.43
N VAL A 194 -11.40 -3.53 16.33
CA VAL A 194 -10.73 -3.63 17.64
C VAL A 194 -9.23 -3.97 17.48
N GLN A 195 -8.84 -4.59 16.36
CA GLN A 195 -7.52 -5.19 16.18
C GLN A 195 -6.67 -4.53 15.08
N ARG A 196 -7.28 -3.84 14.10
CA ARG A 196 -6.60 -3.28 12.92
C ARG A 196 -7.36 -2.15 12.23
N LEU A 197 -6.66 -1.42 11.36
CA LEU A 197 -7.21 -0.47 10.39
C LEU A 197 -7.38 -1.14 9.02
N GLU A 198 -8.48 -0.83 8.36
CA GLU A 198 -8.78 -1.31 7.00
C GLU A 198 -9.12 -0.13 6.10
N ILE A 199 -8.55 -0.08 4.90
CA ILE A 199 -8.77 1.00 3.94
C ILE A 199 -9.28 0.36 2.66
N ILE A 200 -10.45 0.80 2.22
CA ILE A 200 -11.15 0.24 1.07
C ILE A 200 -11.43 1.38 0.08
N VAL A 201 -10.98 1.22 -1.15
CA VAL A 201 -11.23 2.15 -2.26
C VAL A 201 -12.38 1.58 -3.10
N ARG A 202 -13.52 2.28 -3.11
CA ARG A 202 -14.76 1.88 -3.79
C ARG A 202 -15.29 2.93 -4.77
#